data_AF-A0A2B8AQU8-F1
#
_entry.id   AF-A0A2B8AQU8-F1
#
_cell.length_a   1.000
_cell.length_b   1.000
_cell.length_c   1.000
_cell.angle_alpha   90.00
_cell.angle_beta   90.00
_cell.angle_gamma   90.00
#
_symmetry.space_group_name_H-M   'P 1'
#
loop_
_entity.id
_entity.type
_entity.pdbx_description
1 polymer ?
#
loop_
_entity_poly.entity_id
_entity_poly.type
_entity_poly.pdbx_seq_one_letter_code
_entity_poly.pdbx_strand_id
1 'polypeptide(L)'
;MTHTTGPGSRRSRRRRVPLAVLAAVLTVLAAVGAGLALTMAEEPPSGRGSQAAPPAGPGDAGGTGAGGGGDGKALGASPPRRIAIPSLRVSSTLEELGLGEGGAMDTPRDPDKAGWYTPGPAPGEVGPAVIAGHVTWDGEPSVFHGLTAMRKGDRIEVEREDGRTAVFGVDRIARYPKADFPTLEVYGNADHAALRLITCGGAYDESDNRYADNVVVYASLAGSRP
;
A
#
# COMPACT_ATOMS: atom_id res chain seq x y z
N MET A 1 -8.67 -84.66 -5.98
CA MET A 1 -7.88 -83.66 -6.72
C MET A 1 -8.43 -82.29 -6.38
N THR A 2 -7.54 -81.38 -6.04
CA THR A 2 -7.71 -80.26 -5.11
C THR A 2 -8.28 -79.01 -5.78
N HIS A 3 -9.35 -78.44 -5.21
CA HIS A 3 -9.74 -77.05 -5.45
C HIS A 3 -8.97 -76.15 -4.48
N THR A 4 -8.13 -75.26 -5.02
CA THR A 4 -7.47 -74.18 -4.28
C THR A 4 -7.81 -72.86 -4.95
N THR A 5 -8.50 -71.97 -4.27
CA THR A 5 -8.47 -70.53 -4.57
C THR A 5 -8.64 -69.77 -3.25
N GLY A 6 -7.61 -68.99 -2.92
CA GLY A 6 -7.42 -68.35 -1.62
C GLY A 6 -8.19 -67.04 -1.41
N PRO A 7 -8.05 -66.44 -0.22
CA PRO A 7 -8.88 -65.34 0.27
C PRO A 7 -8.49 -63.98 -0.33
N GLY A 8 -9.48 -63.29 -0.89
CA GLY A 8 -9.35 -61.90 -1.34
C GLY A 8 -9.21 -60.94 -0.16
N SER A 9 -8.00 -60.43 0.06
CA SER A 9 -7.73 -59.33 0.98
C SER A 9 -8.36 -58.03 0.45
N ARG A 10 -9.37 -57.52 1.16
CA ARG A 10 -9.90 -56.17 0.93
C ARG A 10 -8.85 -55.16 1.39
N ARG A 11 -8.06 -54.66 0.45
CA ARG A 11 -7.08 -53.58 0.67
C ARG A 11 -7.80 -52.35 1.19
N SER A 12 -7.35 -51.87 2.35
CA SER A 12 -7.74 -50.59 2.94
C SER A 12 -7.41 -49.45 1.96
N ARG A 13 -8.45 -48.70 1.59
CA ARG A 13 -8.34 -47.54 0.71
C ARG A 13 -7.73 -46.39 1.53
N ARG A 14 -6.40 -46.27 1.54
CA ARG A 14 -5.71 -45.06 2.02
C ARG A 14 -6.22 -43.89 1.17
N ARG A 15 -7.02 -43.00 1.77
CA ARG A 15 -7.40 -41.72 1.17
C ARG A 15 -6.13 -40.88 1.05
N ARG A 16 -5.64 -40.72 -0.19
CA ARG A 16 -4.60 -39.74 -0.51
C ARG A 16 -5.30 -38.39 -0.66
N VAL A 17 -4.94 -37.43 0.19
CA VAL A 17 -5.32 -36.02 0.04
C VAL A 17 -4.46 -35.46 -1.10
N PRO A 18 -5.02 -34.89 -2.18
CA PRO A 18 -4.19 -34.17 -3.13
C PRO A 18 -3.90 -32.77 -2.60
N LEU A 19 -2.64 -32.55 -2.19
CA LEU A 19 -1.98 -31.25 -2.38
C LEU A 19 -1.88 -31.01 -3.89
N ALA A 20 -2.42 -29.89 -4.38
CA ALA A 20 -2.07 -29.28 -5.66
C ALA A 20 -2.28 -27.76 -5.47
N VAL A 21 -1.26 -26.93 -5.20
CA VAL A 21 -0.10 -26.54 -6.03
C VAL A 21 -0.50 -25.52 -7.11
N LEU A 22 -0.14 -24.25 -6.83
CA LEU A 22 0.73 -23.36 -7.61
C LEU A 22 0.47 -23.16 -9.12
N ALA A 23 0.58 -21.87 -9.50
CA ALA A 23 1.03 -21.33 -10.79
C ALA A 23 0.00 -21.13 -11.92
N ALA A 24 -0.28 -19.85 -12.19
CA ALA A 24 -0.51 -19.35 -13.55
C ALA A 24 0.17 -17.98 -13.71
N VAL A 25 1.50 -18.02 -13.79
CA VAL A 25 2.34 -16.94 -14.33
C VAL A 25 2.20 -16.97 -15.84
N LEU A 26 1.77 -15.86 -16.46
CA LEU A 26 1.80 -15.69 -17.92
C LEU A 26 2.47 -14.35 -18.29
N THR A 27 3.79 -14.49 -18.50
CA THR A 27 4.58 -13.96 -19.62
C THR A 27 4.72 -12.46 -19.84
N VAL A 28 5.85 -11.95 -19.36
CA VAL A 28 6.61 -10.80 -19.90
C VAL A 28 7.30 -11.19 -21.22
N LEU A 29 7.27 -10.29 -22.21
CA LEU A 29 8.27 -10.11 -23.29
C LEU A 29 8.02 -8.71 -23.89
N ALA A 30 8.70 -7.66 -23.43
CA ALA A 30 10.01 -7.17 -23.88
C ALA A 30 10.02 -6.61 -25.33
N ALA A 31 10.25 -5.29 -25.47
CA ALA A 31 11.57 -4.74 -25.86
C ALA A 31 11.48 -3.45 -26.72
N VAL A 32 12.53 -2.62 -26.53
CA VAL A 32 13.07 -1.58 -27.44
C VAL A 32 12.28 -0.27 -27.51
N GLY A 33 12.83 0.92 -27.33
CA GLY A 33 14.21 1.38 -27.32
C GLY A 33 14.36 2.59 -28.26
N ALA A 34 15.04 3.62 -27.76
CA ALA A 34 15.69 4.73 -28.49
C ALA A 34 14.86 5.89 -29.06
N GLY A 35 15.27 7.10 -28.64
CA GLY A 35 15.44 8.26 -29.53
C GLY A 35 14.32 9.28 -29.51
N LEU A 36 14.59 10.50 -29.04
CA LEU A 36 15.04 11.57 -29.94
C LEU A 36 15.43 12.81 -29.13
N ALA A 37 16.72 13.15 -29.17
CA ALA A 37 17.19 14.49 -28.86
C ALA A 37 16.82 15.41 -30.03
N LEU A 38 16.13 16.51 -29.76
CA LEU A 38 16.07 17.66 -30.65
C LEU A 38 16.19 18.93 -29.81
N THR A 39 17.30 19.61 -30.09
CA THR A 39 17.66 20.96 -29.70
C THR A 39 16.65 21.97 -30.21
N MET A 40 16.26 22.95 -29.39
CA MET A 40 16.06 24.33 -29.83
C MET A 40 16.43 25.25 -28.66
N ALA A 41 17.51 26.00 -28.86
CA ALA A 41 17.79 27.22 -28.12
C ALA A 41 16.90 28.31 -28.70
N GLU A 42 16.21 29.06 -27.85
CA GLU A 42 15.67 30.37 -28.23
C GLU A 42 15.83 31.35 -27.07
N GLU A 43 16.43 32.49 -27.39
CA GLU A 43 16.87 33.57 -26.50
C GLU A 43 15.71 34.31 -25.79
N PRO A 44 15.98 34.99 -24.66
CA PRO A 44 14.96 35.64 -23.85
C PRO A 44 14.63 37.04 -24.34
N PRO A 45 13.35 37.46 -24.40
CA PRO A 45 13.03 38.87 -24.38
C PRO A 45 12.97 39.37 -22.93
N SER A 46 13.86 40.32 -22.63
CA SER A 46 13.76 41.20 -21.47
C SER A 46 12.44 41.97 -21.52
N GLY A 47 11.52 41.65 -20.60
CA GLY A 47 10.27 42.37 -20.38
C GLY A 47 10.20 42.90 -18.95
N ARG A 48 10.61 44.14 -18.76
CA ARG A 48 10.49 44.90 -17.51
C ARG A 48 9.00 45.20 -17.26
N GLY A 49 8.41 44.57 -16.26
CA GLY A 49 7.06 44.83 -15.78
C GLY A 49 7.03 44.85 -14.25
N SER A 50 7.21 46.03 -13.68
CA SER A 50 7.01 46.32 -12.26
C SER A 50 5.51 46.33 -11.96
N GLN A 51 5.04 45.52 -11.01
CA GLN A 51 3.80 45.82 -10.29
C GLN A 51 3.81 45.23 -8.89
N ALA A 52 3.48 46.11 -7.95
CA ALA A 52 3.66 45.99 -6.52
C ALA A 52 2.60 45.10 -5.85
N ALA A 53 3.01 44.47 -4.74
CA ALA A 53 2.15 43.78 -3.79
C ALA A 53 1.25 44.77 -3.02
N PRO A 54 0.00 44.42 -2.69
CA PRO A 54 -0.75 45.08 -1.62
C PRO A 54 -0.45 44.43 -0.25
N PRO A 55 -0.51 45.20 0.86
CA PRO A 55 -0.14 44.74 2.19
C PRO A 55 -1.25 43.96 2.91
N ALA A 56 -0.82 43.19 3.90
CA ALA A 56 -1.62 42.42 4.85
C ALA A 56 -2.53 43.29 5.71
N GLY A 57 -3.74 42.81 5.98
CA GLY A 57 -4.63 43.30 7.04
C GLY A 57 -4.59 42.35 8.26
N PRO A 58 -4.67 42.86 9.50
CA PRO A 58 -4.79 42.04 10.70
C PRO A 58 -6.28 41.78 11.03
N GLY A 59 -6.61 40.57 11.51
CA GLY A 59 -7.98 40.22 11.87
C GLY A 59 -8.11 38.90 12.61
N ASP A 60 -7.97 39.01 13.93
CA ASP A 60 -8.54 38.22 15.05
C ASP A 60 -8.27 36.72 15.28
N ALA A 61 -7.90 36.49 16.54
CA ALA A 61 -7.77 35.24 17.24
C ALA A 61 -9.14 34.66 17.64
N GLY A 62 -9.27 33.33 17.59
CA GLY A 62 -10.46 32.63 18.09
C GLY A 62 -10.40 31.10 18.00
N GLY A 63 -9.51 30.47 18.79
CA GLY A 63 -9.65 29.16 19.45
C GLY A 63 -10.03 27.89 18.66
N THR A 64 -9.16 26.87 18.69
CA THR A 64 -9.25 25.68 19.59
C THR A 64 -8.26 24.59 19.16
N GLY A 65 -7.41 24.17 20.11
CA GLY A 65 -6.53 22.98 20.14
C GLY A 65 -6.16 22.24 18.84
N ALA A 66 -5.00 22.57 18.28
CA ALA A 66 -4.24 21.66 17.42
C ALA A 66 -2.88 21.40 18.08
N GLY A 67 -2.72 20.22 18.69
CA GLY A 67 -1.44 19.76 19.22
C GLY A 67 -0.38 19.79 18.13
N GLY A 68 0.81 20.29 18.46
CA GLY A 68 1.87 20.68 17.54
C GLY A 68 2.12 19.68 16.42
N GLY A 69 1.67 20.03 15.21
CA GLY A 69 2.08 19.36 13.99
C GLY A 69 3.48 19.85 13.63
N GLY A 70 4.47 18.96 13.68
CA GLY A 70 5.74 19.23 12.99
C GLY A 70 5.45 19.51 11.51
N ASP A 71 6.29 20.33 10.86
CA ASP A 71 6.07 20.98 9.56
C ASP A 71 5.96 20.03 8.33
N GLY A 72 5.44 18.81 8.46
CA GLY A 72 5.45 17.79 7.41
C GLY A 72 6.86 17.33 7.01
N LYS A 73 7.89 17.76 7.73
CA LYS A 73 9.28 17.41 7.45
C LYS A 73 9.50 15.91 7.62
N ALA A 74 10.15 15.29 6.63
CA ALA A 74 10.52 13.88 6.68
C ALA A 74 11.36 13.55 7.94
N LEU A 75 11.12 12.36 8.47
CA LEU A 75 11.80 11.74 9.60
C LEU A 75 12.94 10.85 9.09
N GLY A 76 13.92 10.56 9.95
CA GLY A 76 14.93 9.53 9.65
C GLY A 76 14.36 8.12 9.84
N ALA A 77 15.01 7.10 9.26
CA ALA A 77 14.57 5.70 9.33
C ALA A 77 14.24 5.20 10.74
N SER A 78 13.09 4.55 10.87
CA SER A 78 12.71 3.80 12.07
C SER A 78 11.58 2.83 11.73
N PRO A 79 11.70 1.54 12.07
CA PRO A 79 10.65 0.57 11.78
C PRO A 79 9.30 0.96 12.39
N PRO A 80 8.18 0.71 11.69
CA PRO A 80 6.86 0.95 12.21
C PRO A 80 6.40 -0.24 13.07
N ARG A 81 5.64 0.04 14.13
CA ARG A 81 5.10 -0.97 15.07
C ARG A 81 3.61 -1.19 14.90
N ARG A 82 2.87 -0.10 14.73
CA ARG A 82 1.41 -0.09 14.69
C ARG A 82 0.92 0.96 13.70
N ILE A 83 -0.14 0.63 12.99
CA ILE A 83 -0.93 1.57 12.20
C ILE A 83 -2.30 1.78 12.85
N ALA A 84 -2.77 3.02 12.85
CA ALA A 84 -4.13 3.38 13.25
C ALA A 84 -4.78 4.28 12.19
N ILE A 85 -6.06 4.02 11.90
CA ILE A 85 -6.88 4.82 10.99
C ILE A 85 -8.18 5.14 11.72
N PRO A 86 -8.24 6.28 12.43
CA PRO A 86 -9.37 6.60 13.31
C PRO A 86 -10.72 6.66 12.60
N SER A 87 -10.78 7.19 11.38
CA SER A 87 -12.03 7.29 10.60
C SER A 87 -12.64 5.92 10.26
N LEU A 88 -11.80 4.87 10.24
CA LEU A 88 -12.21 3.48 9.98
C LEU A 88 -12.22 2.61 11.24
N ARG A 89 -11.84 3.14 12.41
CA ARG A 89 -11.63 2.39 13.65
C ARG A 89 -10.64 1.22 13.51
N VAL A 90 -9.65 1.36 12.64
CA VAL A 90 -8.58 0.37 12.46
C VAL A 90 -7.45 0.66 13.43
N SER A 91 -6.95 -0.38 14.10
CA SER A 91 -5.70 -0.38 14.85
C SER A 91 -5.06 -1.76 14.75
N SER A 92 -3.83 -1.83 14.24
CA SER A 92 -3.20 -3.10 13.90
C SER A 92 -1.68 -3.02 14.07
N THR A 93 -1.05 -4.07 14.61
CA THR A 93 0.40 -4.20 14.55
C THR A 93 0.83 -4.58 13.13
N LEU A 94 2.09 -4.31 12.80
CA LEU A 94 2.60 -4.54 11.45
C LEU A 94 3.47 -5.79 11.38
N GLU A 95 3.15 -6.66 10.42
CA GLU A 95 4.10 -7.69 9.96
C GLU A 95 5.14 -7.07 9.03
N GLU A 96 6.31 -7.71 8.93
CA GLU A 96 7.28 -7.39 7.88
C GLU A 96 6.93 -8.16 6.60
N LEU A 97 6.87 -7.45 5.48
CA LEU A 97 6.62 -8.01 4.16
C LEU A 97 7.85 -7.84 3.28
N GLY A 98 8.25 -8.93 2.62
CA GLY A 98 9.34 -8.94 1.66
C GLY A 98 8.82 -9.05 0.24
N LEU A 99 9.68 -9.61 -0.61
CA LEU A 99 9.30 -10.09 -1.93
C LEU A 99 9.34 -11.62 -1.92
N GLY A 100 8.26 -12.23 -2.37
CA GLY A 100 8.17 -13.65 -2.62
C GLY A 100 8.88 -14.07 -3.92
N GLU A 101 8.78 -15.35 -4.23
CA GLU A 101 9.34 -15.92 -5.46
C GLU A 101 8.66 -15.28 -6.69
N GLY A 102 9.47 -14.77 -7.63
CA GLY A 102 8.97 -14.01 -8.78
C GLY A 102 8.84 -12.50 -8.57
N GLY A 103 9.23 -11.97 -7.41
CA GLY A 103 9.34 -10.52 -7.18
C GLY A 103 8.03 -9.82 -6.83
N ALA A 104 6.98 -10.58 -6.49
CA ALA A 104 5.74 -10.02 -5.95
C ALA A 104 5.88 -9.74 -4.45
N MET A 105 5.24 -8.69 -3.95
CA MET A 105 5.19 -8.40 -2.51
C MET A 105 4.45 -9.50 -1.75
N ASP A 106 5.02 -9.93 -0.61
CA ASP A 106 4.33 -10.83 0.30
C ASP A 106 3.05 -10.18 0.85
N THR A 107 2.04 -10.99 1.15
CA THR A 107 0.83 -10.52 1.84
C THR A 107 0.90 -10.83 3.34
N PRO A 108 0.25 -10.05 4.22
CA PRO A 108 0.15 -10.40 5.63
C PRO A 108 -0.41 -11.81 5.83
N ARG A 109 0.09 -12.53 6.84
CA ARG A 109 -0.32 -13.91 7.12
C ARG A 109 -1.50 -13.98 8.08
N ASP A 110 -1.66 -12.95 8.89
CA ASP A 110 -2.75 -12.80 9.84
C ASP A 110 -3.78 -11.80 9.28
N PRO A 111 -5.07 -12.19 9.15
CA PRO A 111 -6.10 -11.32 8.60
C PRO A 111 -6.41 -10.09 9.47
N ASP A 112 -6.02 -10.09 10.74
CA ASP A 112 -6.19 -8.91 11.60
C ASP A 112 -4.97 -7.98 11.53
N LYS A 113 -3.93 -8.37 10.79
CA LYS A 113 -2.69 -7.61 10.64
C LYS A 113 -2.54 -6.98 9.27
N ALA A 114 -2.06 -5.74 9.29
CA ALA A 114 -1.43 -5.14 8.13
C ALA A 114 0.06 -5.50 8.12
N GLY A 115 0.73 -5.31 6.99
CA GLY A 115 2.16 -5.55 6.87
C GLY A 115 2.87 -4.41 6.16
N TRP A 116 4.07 -4.08 6.61
CA TRP A 116 4.93 -3.06 6.04
C TRP A 116 5.96 -3.71 5.11
N TYR A 117 6.08 -3.15 3.91
CA TYR A 117 7.07 -3.59 2.92
C TYR A 117 8.47 -3.06 3.26
N THR A 118 9.30 -3.93 3.82
CA THR A 118 10.62 -3.58 4.38
C THR A 118 11.70 -3.20 3.36
N PRO A 119 11.65 -3.63 2.08
CA PRO A 119 12.61 -3.14 1.08
C PRO A 119 12.41 -1.67 0.70
N GLY A 120 11.25 -1.07 1.04
CA GLY A 120 10.97 0.35 0.83
C GLY A 120 11.33 1.23 2.02
N PRO A 121 11.14 2.56 1.91
CA PRO A 121 11.33 3.49 3.02
C PRO A 121 10.45 3.15 4.23
N ALA A 122 10.93 3.44 5.43
CA ALA A 122 10.10 3.36 6.62
C ALA A 122 9.09 4.53 6.65
N PRO A 123 7.89 4.34 7.24
CA PRO A 123 6.91 5.41 7.35
C PRO A 123 7.48 6.66 8.03
N GLY A 124 7.53 7.76 7.27
CA GLY A 124 8.06 9.06 7.68
C GLY A 124 9.33 9.46 6.95
N GLU A 125 10.05 8.52 6.33
CA GLU A 125 11.19 8.81 5.45
C GLU A 125 10.74 9.34 4.10
N VAL A 126 11.65 9.99 3.37
CA VAL A 126 11.42 10.40 1.97
C VAL A 126 11.23 9.15 1.10
N GLY A 127 10.22 9.19 0.24
CA GLY A 127 9.82 8.08 -0.62
C GLY A 127 8.52 7.41 -0.15
N PRO A 128 8.00 6.45 -0.93
CA PRO A 128 6.75 5.77 -0.61
C PRO A 128 6.96 4.61 0.37
N ALA A 129 6.64 4.83 1.64
CA ALA A 129 6.40 3.70 2.54
C ALA A 129 5.12 2.96 2.10
N VAL A 130 5.17 1.63 2.05
CA VAL A 130 4.02 0.81 1.63
C VAL A 130 3.57 -0.09 2.77
N ILE A 131 2.27 -0.07 3.05
CA ILE A 131 1.62 -0.97 3.99
C ILE A 131 0.46 -1.68 3.27
N ALA A 132 0.44 -3.00 3.29
CA ALA A 132 -0.58 -3.83 2.67
C ALA A 132 -1.45 -4.52 3.72
N GLY A 133 -2.70 -4.82 3.36
CA GLY A 133 -3.64 -5.52 4.22
C GLY A 133 -4.78 -6.16 3.42
N HIS A 134 -5.38 -7.21 3.97
CA HIS A 134 -6.49 -7.89 3.32
C HIS A 134 -7.78 -7.08 3.39
N VAL A 135 -8.62 -7.21 2.36
CA VAL A 135 -9.95 -6.60 2.31
C VAL A 135 -10.98 -7.51 2.98
N THR A 136 -10.84 -8.81 2.77
CA THR A 136 -11.65 -9.88 3.37
C THR A 136 -10.79 -11.10 3.59
N TRP A 137 -11.17 -11.94 4.56
CA TRP A 137 -10.57 -13.24 4.84
C TRP A 137 -11.66 -14.24 5.21
N ASP A 138 -11.68 -15.41 4.58
CA ASP A 138 -12.72 -16.44 4.77
C ASP A 138 -14.17 -15.90 4.66
N GLY A 139 -14.38 -14.89 3.81
CA GLY A 139 -15.68 -14.25 3.59
C GLY A 139 -16.02 -13.10 4.55
N GLU A 140 -15.22 -12.87 5.57
CA GLU A 140 -15.43 -11.80 6.56
C GLU A 140 -14.55 -10.56 6.28
N PRO A 141 -14.99 -9.35 6.68
CA PRO A 141 -14.17 -8.14 6.62
C PRO A 141 -12.83 -8.29 7.34
N SER A 142 -11.75 -7.78 6.74
CA SER A 142 -10.40 -7.80 7.31
C SER A 142 -9.86 -6.37 7.55
N VAL A 143 -8.62 -6.24 8.04
CA VAL A 143 -8.00 -5.00 8.54
C VAL A 143 -8.18 -3.79 7.62
N PHE A 144 -8.16 -3.97 6.30
CA PHE A 144 -8.26 -2.90 5.30
C PHE A 144 -9.56 -2.94 4.47
N HIS A 145 -10.57 -3.67 4.94
CA HIS A 145 -11.90 -3.72 4.30
C HIS A 145 -12.46 -2.33 3.94
N GLY A 146 -12.29 -1.37 4.86
CA GLY A 146 -12.88 -0.04 4.76
C GLY A 146 -12.09 1.00 3.96
N LEU A 147 -10.94 0.69 3.35
CA LEU A 147 -10.08 1.73 2.75
C LEU A 147 -10.79 2.56 1.66
N THR A 148 -11.74 1.97 0.93
CA THR A 148 -12.52 2.69 -0.09
C THR A 148 -13.43 3.79 0.47
N ALA A 149 -13.75 3.74 1.77
CA ALA A 149 -14.59 4.72 2.43
C ALA A 149 -13.82 5.96 2.91
N MET A 150 -12.48 5.92 2.89
CA MET A 150 -11.64 7.04 3.32
C MET A 150 -11.87 8.29 2.46
N ARG A 151 -11.52 9.44 3.02
CA ARG A 151 -11.62 10.75 2.38
C ARG A 151 -10.28 11.46 2.40
N LYS A 152 -10.08 12.41 1.48
CA LYS A 152 -8.98 13.37 1.56
C LYS A 152 -9.01 14.08 2.92
N GLY A 153 -7.85 14.17 3.57
CA GLY A 153 -7.68 14.75 4.91
C GLY A 153 -7.90 13.78 6.07
N ASP A 154 -8.38 12.55 5.82
CA ASP A 154 -8.40 11.51 6.85
C ASP A 154 -6.98 11.25 7.36
N ARG A 155 -6.85 11.01 8.66
CA ARG A 155 -5.56 10.76 9.31
C ARG A 155 -5.21 9.27 9.30
N ILE A 156 -3.95 9.01 9.03
CA ILE A 156 -3.31 7.70 9.24
C ILE A 156 -2.14 7.94 10.19
N GLU A 157 -2.11 7.18 11.28
CA GLU A 157 -1.10 7.33 12.33
C GLU A 157 -0.25 6.06 12.36
N VAL A 158 1.08 6.22 12.25
CA VAL A 158 2.02 5.11 12.28
C VAL A 158 2.97 5.30 13.45
N GLU A 159 2.82 4.46 14.47
CA GLU A 159 3.72 4.41 15.62
C GLU A 159 5.02 3.73 15.21
N ARG A 160 6.16 4.30 15.60
CA ARG A 160 7.49 3.87 15.18
C ARG A 160 8.33 3.45 16.38
N GLU A 161 9.36 2.64 16.16
CA GLU A 161 10.24 2.14 17.21
C GLU A 161 11.01 3.24 17.94
N ASP A 162 11.33 4.33 17.25
CA ASP A 162 12.01 5.51 17.82
C ASP A 162 11.14 6.33 18.79
N GLY A 163 9.94 5.84 19.12
CA GLY A 163 9.01 6.47 20.03
C GLY A 163 8.21 7.61 19.42
N ARG A 164 8.36 7.91 18.12
CA ARG A 164 7.52 8.90 17.43
C ARG A 164 6.35 8.25 16.72
N THR A 165 5.29 9.01 16.54
CA THR A 165 4.19 8.67 15.64
C THR A 165 4.27 9.58 14.40
N ALA A 166 4.42 8.99 13.22
CA ALA A 166 4.26 9.69 11.95
C ALA A 166 2.77 9.83 11.63
N VAL A 167 2.31 11.06 11.39
CA VAL A 167 0.90 11.37 11.10
C VAL A 167 0.80 11.78 9.64
N PHE A 168 0.05 11.01 8.85
CA PHE A 168 -0.18 11.25 7.45
C PHE A 168 -1.61 11.75 7.23
N GLY A 169 -1.77 12.66 6.26
CA GLY A 169 -3.06 13.06 5.73
C GLY A 169 -3.30 12.38 4.39
N VAL A 170 -4.47 11.78 4.19
CA VAL A 170 -4.85 11.20 2.90
C VAL A 170 -4.95 12.30 1.84
N ASP A 171 -4.28 12.09 0.71
CA ASP A 171 -4.32 12.97 -0.45
C ASP A 171 -5.45 12.57 -1.40
N ARG A 172 -5.54 11.26 -1.69
CA ARG A 172 -6.54 10.66 -2.57
C ARG A 172 -6.63 9.14 -2.38
N ILE A 173 -7.71 8.57 -2.88
CA ILE A 173 -7.93 7.13 -3.01
C ILE A 173 -8.07 6.82 -4.49
N ALA A 174 -7.40 5.78 -4.97
CA ALA A 174 -7.53 5.30 -6.34
C ALA A 174 -7.76 3.79 -6.36
N ARG A 175 -8.38 3.35 -7.46
CA ARG A 175 -8.69 1.95 -7.74
C ARG A 175 -8.10 1.62 -9.10
N TYR A 176 -7.33 0.55 -9.15
CA TYR A 176 -6.65 0.10 -10.36
C TYR A 176 -7.01 -1.35 -10.63
N PRO A 177 -7.44 -1.71 -11.85
CA PRO A 177 -7.52 -3.10 -12.26
C PRO A 177 -6.18 -3.79 -12.04
N LYS A 178 -6.18 -5.02 -11.52
CA LYS A 178 -4.92 -5.75 -11.30
C LYS A 178 -4.13 -5.99 -12.58
N ALA A 179 -4.81 -6.10 -13.72
CA ALA A 179 -4.19 -6.28 -15.03
C ALA A 179 -3.39 -5.04 -15.48
N ASP A 180 -3.81 -3.84 -15.05
CA ASP A 180 -3.24 -2.56 -15.46
C ASP A 180 -2.70 -1.77 -14.26
N PHE A 181 -2.18 -2.49 -13.26
CA PHE A 181 -1.71 -1.88 -12.02
C PHE A 181 -0.50 -0.95 -12.29
N PRO A 182 -0.56 0.35 -11.91
CA PRO A 182 0.47 1.31 -12.26
C PRO A 182 1.67 1.21 -11.29
N THR A 183 2.50 0.19 -11.46
CA THR A 183 3.65 -0.11 -10.59
C THR A 183 4.55 1.10 -10.33
N LEU A 184 4.87 1.88 -11.36
CA LEU A 184 5.73 3.07 -11.21
C LEU A 184 5.05 4.20 -10.42
N GLU A 185 3.74 4.35 -10.54
CA GLU A 185 3.01 5.38 -9.78
C GLU A 185 2.90 5.00 -8.29
N VAL A 186 2.74 3.71 -8.00
CA VAL A 186 2.54 3.22 -6.63
C VAL A 186 3.86 3.06 -5.89
N TYR A 187 4.87 2.45 -6.54
CA TYR A 187 6.13 2.07 -5.92
C TYR A 187 7.30 2.96 -6.32
N GLY A 188 7.15 3.79 -7.36
CA GLY A 188 8.20 4.70 -7.78
C GLY A 188 8.51 5.77 -6.75
N ASN A 189 9.73 6.30 -6.82
CA ASN A 189 10.25 7.26 -5.84
C ASN A 189 9.33 8.49 -5.71
N ALA A 190 9.19 8.95 -4.47
CA ALA A 190 8.59 10.23 -4.13
C ALA A 190 9.65 11.13 -3.50
N ASP A 191 9.57 12.43 -3.75
CA ASP A 191 10.47 13.46 -3.22
C ASP A 191 10.08 13.96 -1.82
N HIS A 192 8.98 13.43 -1.28
CA HIS A 192 8.44 13.71 0.05
C HIS A 192 8.20 12.41 0.82
N ALA A 193 7.88 12.54 2.11
CA ALA A 193 7.51 11.39 2.94
C ALA A 193 6.08 10.93 2.62
N ALA A 194 5.99 9.90 1.79
CA ALA A 194 4.74 9.40 1.24
C ALA A 194 4.35 8.06 1.88
N LEU A 195 3.06 7.82 2.03
CA LEU A 195 2.50 6.56 2.50
C LEU A 195 1.47 6.03 1.50
N ARG A 196 1.56 4.72 1.22
CA ARG A 196 0.70 3.96 0.30
C ARG A 196 0.07 2.83 1.11
N LEU A 197 -1.25 2.91 1.34
CA LEU A 197 -1.99 1.76 1.87
C LEU A 197 -2.60 0.99 0.70
N ILE A 198 -2.38 -0.32 0.65
CA ILE A 198 -2.82 -1.16 -0.46
C ILE A 198 -3.71 -2.29 0.05
N THR A 199 -4.84 -2.50 -0.62
CA THR A 199 -5.69 -3.67 -0.40
C THR A 199 -6.33 -4.14 -1.71
N CYS A 200 -6.88 -5.35 -1.71
CA CYS A 200 -7.71 -5.84 -2.80
C CYS A 200 -9.06 -5.09 -2.84
N GLY A 201 -9.69 -4.97 -4.00
CA GLY A 201 -11.04 -4.43 -4.09
C GLY A 201 -11.71 -4.69 -5.43
N GLY A 202 -12.96 -4.25 -5.56
CA GLY A 202 -13.70 -4.36 -6.82
C GLY A 202 -14.67 -5.51 -6.76
N ALA A 203 -15.16 -5.94 -7.92
CA ALA A 203 -15.97 -7.14 -7.98
C ALA A 203 -15.14 -8.33 -7.49
N TYR A 204 -15.75 -9.12 -6.61
CA TYR A 204 -15.22 -10.43 -6.25
C TYR A 204 -15.66 -11.43 -7.30
N ASP A 205 -14.69 -12.12 -7.89
CA ASP A 205 -14.92 -13.23 -8.81
C ASP A 205 -14.87 -14.53 -8.01
N GLU A 206 -16.04 -15.16 -7.85
CA GLU A 206 -16.18 -16.43 -7.13
C GLU A 206 -15.51 -17.61 -7.86
N SER A 207 -15.33 -17.52 -9.18
CA SER A 207 -14.74 -18.62 -9.96
C SER A 207 -13.24 -18.77 -9.72
N ASP A 208 -12.56 -17.63 -9.53
CA ASP A 208 -11.11 -17.55 -9.31
C ASP A 208 -10.74 -17.10 -7.87
N ASN A 209 -11.74 -16.95 -6.98
CA ASN A 209 -11.61 -16.44 -5.61
C ASN A 209 -10.76 -15.18 -5.49
N ARG A 210 -11.01 -14.19 -6.36
CA ARG A 210 -10.17 -12.99 -6.45
C ARG A 210 -10.99 -11.73 -6.66
N TYR A 211 -10.48 -10.66 -6.06
CA TYR A 211 -10.88 -9.30 -6.40
C TYR A 211 -10.22 -8.84 -7.70
N ALA A 212 -10.97 -8.14 -8.54
CA ALA A 212 -10.51 -7.65 -9.84
C ALA A 212 -9.49 -6.48 -9.73
N ASP A 213 -9.58 -5.68 -8.68
CA ASP A 213 -8.81 -4.44 -8.52
C ASP A 213 -7.91 -4.47 -7.27
N ASN A 214 -7.00 -3.51 -7.24
CA ASN A 214 -6.37 -3.01 -6.03
C ASN A 214 -6.89 -1.61 -5.72
N VAL A 215 -7.07 -1.32 -4.44
CA VAL A 215 -7.34 0.01 -3.91
C VAL A 215 -6.05 0.53 -3.28
N VAL A 216 -5.67 1.74 -3.66
CA VAL A 216 -4.48 2.41 -3.15
C VAL A 216 -4.88 3.74 -2.53
N VAL A 217 -4.60 3.90 -1.24
CA VAL A 217 -4.69 5.18 -0.54
C VAL A 217 -3.33 5.87 -0.62
N TYR A 218 -3.30 7.06 -1.17
CA TYR A 218 -2.13 7.91 -1.23
C TYR A 218 -2.23 8.94 -0.11
N ALA A 219 -1.20 9.03 0.72
CA ALA A 219 -1.10 9.98 1.81
C ALA A 219 0.30 10.59 1.89
N SER A 220 0.37 11.78 2.47
CA SER A 220 1.61 12.54 2.68
C SER A 220 1.79 12.86 4.16
N LEU A 221 3.04 12.90 4.62
CA LEU A 221 3.34 13.21 6.01
C LEU A 221 2.86 14.62 6.34
N ALA A 222 1.94 14.72 7.28
CA ALA A 222 1.39 15.98 7.78
C ALA A 222 2.14 16.46 9.03
N GLY A 223 2.83 15.55 9.73
CA GLY A 223 3.66 15.87 10.87
C GLY A 223 4.05 14.64 11.68
N SER A 224 4.64 14.87 12.85
CA SER A 224 4.95 13.80 13.80
C SER A 224 4.69 14.27 15.23
N ARG A 225 4.36 13.33 16.11
CA ARG A 225 4.20 13.57 17.55
C ARG A 225 4.99 12.53 18.36
N PRO A 226 5.31 12.82 19.63
CA PRO A 226 5.79 11.80 20.58
C PRO A 226 4.77 10.68 20.79
#